data_AF-A0A2D6D4Z1-F1
#
_entry.id   AF-A0A2D6D4Z1-F1
#
_cell.length_a   1.000
_cell.length_b   1.000
_cell.length_c   1.000
_cell.angle_alpha   90.00
_cell.angle_beta   90.00
_cell.angle_gamma   90.00
#
_symmetry.space_group_name_H-M   'P 1'
#
loop_
_entity.id
_entity.type
_entity.pdbx_description
1 polymer ?
#
loop_
_entity_poly.entity_id
_entity_poly.type
_entity_poly.pdbx_seq_one_letter_code
_entity_poly.pdbx_strand_id
1 'polypeptide(L)'
;MCRSIGRIVSPVCGRLPVQGASRARLHWRRALSKHYTKNHEWIVLESDDVAVVGITERLVLENGRIAYIELPDVGAEYELDEPIAVLETNAGVELTYRSPATGEVVEVNTDLEDEETLINSSPETDGWLFRIRVEFPTELESLMDEGEYEFYEDDEDDDDPEDDDDEY
;
A
#
# COMPACT_ATOMS: atom_id res chain seq x y z
N MET A 1 -28.96 -78.17 -10.76
CA MET A 1 -28.69 -77.48 -12.04
C MET A 1 -27.98 -76.15 -11.76
N CYS A 2 -26.96 -75.82 -12.58
CA CYS A 2 -26.25 -74.53 -12.80
C CYS A 2 -25.67 -73.77 -11.58
N ARG A 3 -24.34 -73.78 -11.32
CA ARG A 3 -23.19 -73.07 -11.97
C ARG A 3 -23.12 -71.56 -11.71
N SER A 4 -22.08 -71.10 -10.98
CA SER A 4 -21.08 -70.05 -11.37
C SER A 4 -20.15 -69.74 -10.16
N ILE A 5 -18.87 -70.13 -10.14
CA ILE A 5 -17.62 -69.43 -10.58
C ILE A 5 -17.29 -68.16 -9.76
N GLY A 6 -16.32 -68.20 -8.83
CA GLY A 6 -14.99 -67.54 -8.94
C GLY A 6 -14.84 -66.45 -7.84
N ARG A 7 -13.69 -65.95 -7.35
CA ARG A 7 -12.24 -66.17 -7.54
C ARG A 7 -11.52 -65.33 -6.44
N ILE A 8 -10.63 -65.95 -5.65
CA ILE A 8 -9.24 -65.57 -5.25
C ILE A 8 -8.87 -64.15 -4.69
N VAL A 9 -7.93 -64.20 -3.70
CA VAL A 9 -6.89 -63.25 -3.17
C VAL A 9 -7.21 -62.13 -2.14
N SER A 10 -6.83 -62.41 -0.87
CA SER A 10 -5.80 -61.80 0.01
C SER A 10 -5.56 -60.26 0.13
N PRO A 11 -4.98 -59.82 1.28
CA PRO A 11 -5.27 -58.53 1.90
C PRO A 11 -4.27 -57.44 1.51
N VAL A 12 -4.74 -56.19 1.44
CA VAL A 12 -3.86 -55.02 1.34
C VAL A 12 -4.05 -54.16 2.58
N CYS A 13 -2.98 -54.15 3.37
CA CYS A 13 -2.71 -53.26 4.48
C CYS A 13 -2.87 -51.79 4.03
N GLY A 14 -3.85 -51.09 4.61
CA GLY A 14 -4.06 -49.66 4.37
C GLY A 14 -3.01 -48.84 5.11
N ARG A 15 -2.09 -48.24 4.34
CA ARG A 15 -1.07 -47.29 4.80
C ARG A 15 -1.78 -45.99 5.20
N LEU A 16 -1.58 -45.54 6.45
CA LEU A 16 -2.03 -44.22 6.90
C LEU A 16 -1.39 -43.12 6.04
N PRO A 17 -2.13 -42.08 5.63
CA PRO A 17 -1.52 -40.92 5.01
C PRO A 17 -0.68 -40.18 6.06
N VAL A 18 0.54 -39.85 5.65
CA VAL A 18 1.47 -38.98 6.35
C VAL A 18 0.81 -37.62 6.52
N GLN A 19 0.58 -37.21 7.76
CA GLN A 19 0.17 -35.86 8.09
C GLN A 19 1.29 -34.91 7.67
N GLY A 20 1.10 -34.20 6.56
CA GLY A 20 1.89 -33.02 6.24
C GLY A 20 1.56 -31.98 7.30
N ALA A 21 2.53 -31.70 8.18
CA ALA A 21 2.42 -30.61 9.12
C ALA A 21 2.28 -29.30 8.33
N SER A 22 1.07 -28.76 8.27
CA SER A 22 0.83 -27.39 7.85
C SER A 22 1.66 -26.49 8.76
N ARG A 23 2.67 -25.84 8.19
CA ARG A 23 3.37 -24.73 8.81
C ARG A 23 2.30 -23.69 9.15
N ALA A 24 1.93 -23.60 10.42
CA ALA A 24 1.17 -22.48 10.94
C ALA A 24 1.97 -21.22 10.60
N ARG A 25 1.52 -20.48 9.58
CA ARG A 25 2.18 -19.25 9.16
C ARG A 25 2.03 -18.25 10.31
N LEU A 26 3.10 -17.55 10.64
CA LEU A 26 3.09 -16.41 11.55
C LEU A 26 2.42 -15.20 10.87
N HIS A 27 1.21 -15.36 10.32
CA HIS A 27 0.65 -14.39 9.36
C HIS A 27 -0.10 -13.23 10.03
N TRP A 28 -0.34 -13.26 11.35
CA TRP A 28 -1.22 -12.27 11.99
C TRP A 28 -0.51 -11.03 12.57
N ARG A 29 0.83 -11.00 12.65
CA ARG A 29 1.58 -9.85 13.23
C ARG A 29 2.02 -8.79 12.21
N ARG A 30 1.89 -9.07 10.91
CA ARG A 30 2.27 -8.15 9.82
C ARG A 30 1.10 -7.39 9.19
N ALA A 31 -0.11 -7.90 9.31
CA ALA A 31 -1.28 -7.47 8.54
C ALA A 31 -1.95 -6.15 9.00
N LEU A 32 -1.26 -5.29 9.76
CA LEU A 32 -1.81 -4.01 10.25
C LEU A 32 -0.72 -2.92 10.46
N SER A 33 0.52 -3.14 10.01
CA SER A 33 1.58 -2.13 10.22
C SER A 33 1.45 -1.03 9.19
N LYS A 34 1.16 0.20 9.65
CA LYS A 34 1.19 1.40 8.83
C LYS A 34 2.65 1.82 8.61
N HIS A 35 2.99 2.11 7.36
CA HIS A 35 4.28 2.68 6.99
C HIS A 35 4.04 4.02 6.29
N TYR A 36 5.08 4.84 6.26
CA TYR A 36 5.00 6.22 5.80
C TYR A 36 6.11 6.53 4.81
N THR A 37 5.80 7.37 3.84
CA THR A 37 6.77 7.98 2.93
C THR A 37 7.29 9.29 3.52
N LYS A 38 8.40 9.79 2.96
CA LYS A 38 8.91 11.13 3.31
C LYS A 38 7.94 12.23 2.93
N ASN A 39 7.22 12.04 1.81
CA ASN A 39 6.24 12.97 1.26
C ASN A 39 4.87 12.92 1.98
N HIS A 40 4.83 12.37 3.20
CA HIS A 40 3.65 12.40 4.06
C HIS A 40 2.45 11.62 3.53
N GLU A 41 2.74 10.47 2.93
CA GLU A 41 1.73 9.48 2.57
C GLU A 41 1.87 8.23 3.45
N TRP A 42 0.78 7.48 3.59
CA TRP A 42 0.75 6.25 4.38
C TRP A 42 0.28 5.06 3.55
N ILE A 43 0.75 3.88 3.95
CA ILE A 43 0.37 2.59 3.35
C ILE A 43 0.17 1.53 4.45
N VAL A 44 -0.93 0.77 4.35
CA VAL A 44 -1.28 -0.31 5.28
C VAL A 44 -1.62 -1.57 4.49
N LEU A 45 -0.95 -2.70 4.77
CA LEU A 45 -1.36 -4.01 4.24
C LEU A 45 -2.66 -4.47 4.91
N GLU A 46 -3.74 -4.63 4.14
CA GLU A 46 -5.01 -5.20 4.61
C GLU A 46 -5.06 -6.73 4.41
N SER A 47 -4.28 -7.25 3.45
CA SER A 47 -4.15 -8.68 3.16
C SER A 47 -2.69 -9.07 2.91
N ASP A 48 -2.44 -10.28 2.40
CA ASP A 48 -1.08 -10.75 2.07
C ASP A 48 -0.40 -9.90 0.99
N ASP A 49 -1.17 -9.31 0.08
CA ASP A 49 -0.71 -8.61 -1.12
C ASP A 49 -1.46 -7.32 -1.44
N VAL A 50 -2.54 -6.97 -0.74
CA VAL A 50 -3.28 -5.72 -0.97
C VAL A 50 -3.00 -4.73 0.14
N ALA A 51 -2.61 -3.53 -0.26
CA ALA A 51 -2.39 -2.41 0.63
C ALA A 51 -3.34 -1.25 0.30
N VAL A 52 -3.83 -0.58 1.33
CA VAL A 52 -4.60 0.67 1.23
C VAL A 52 -3.65 1.84 1.47
N VAL A 53 -3.85 2.91 0.70
CA VAL A 53 -2.92 4.03 0.58
C VAL A 53 -3.68 5.36 0.73
N GLY A 54 -3.07 6.35 1.39
CA GLY A 54 -3.63 7.70 1.53
C GLY A 54 -2.61 8.74 1.98
N ILE A 55 -3.07 9.95 2.29
CA ILE A 55 -2.23 11.05 2.80
C ILE A 55 -2.35 11.20 4.31
N THR A 56 -1.34 11.73 4.98
CA THR A 56 -1.39 11.98 6.43
C THR A 56 -2.09 13.29 6.75
N GLU A 57 -2.50 13.45 8.01
CA GLU A 57 -2.98 14.74 8.52
C GLU A 57 -1.91 15.83 8.40
N ARG A 58 -0.63 15.46 8.57
CA ARG A 58 0.50 16.38 8.44
C ARG A 58 0.58 17.01 7.04
N LEU A 59 0.40 16.23 5.98
CA LEU A 59 0.39 16.74 4.60
C LEU A 59 -0.63 17.88 4.43
N VAL A 60 -1.84 17.69 4.96
CA VAL A 60 -2.94 18.68 4.88
C VAL A 60 -2.65 19.91 5.75
N LEU A 61 -2.00 19.74 6.90
CA LEU A 61 -1.64 20.85 7.79
C LEU A 61 -0.56 21.76 7.17
N GLU A 62 0.41 21.19 6.45
CA GLU A 62 1.52 21.91 5.85
C GLU A 62 1.14 22.58 4.52
N ASN A 63 0.42 21.85 3.66
CA ASN A 63 0.08 22.33 2.32
C ASN A 63 -1.29 23.03 2.25
N GLY A 64 -2.09 22.89 3.31
CA GLY A 64 -3.46 23.38 3.36
C GLY A 64 -4.47 22.41 2.74
N ARG A 65 -5.72 22.87 2.65
CA ARG A 65 -6.84 22.03 2.24
C ARG A 65 -6.73 21.58 0.79
N ILE A 66 -6.82 20.28 0.55
CA ILE A 66 -6.93 19.68 -0.78
C ILE A 66 -8.29 20.08 -1.39
N ALA A 67 -8.25 20.53 -2.64
CA ALA A 67 -9.36 21.04 -3.43
C ALA A 67 -9.61 20.22 -4.71
N TYR A 68 -8.61 19.48 -5.16
CA TYR A 68 -8.72 18.60 -6.32
C TYR A 68 -7.86 17.35 -6.12
N ILE A 69 -8.31 16.25 -6.70
CA ILE A 69 -7.69 14.92 -6.62
C ILE A 69 -7.83 14.27 -7.99
N GLU A 70 -6.73 13.79 -8.54
CA GLU A 70 -6.69 12.89 -9.68
C GLU A 70 -6.24 11.51 -9.21
N LEU A 71 -7.18 10.58 -9.13
CA LEU A 71 -6.93 9.19 -8.72
C LEU A 71 -6.44 8.36 -9.92
N PRO A 72 -5.62 7.31 -9.68
CA PRO A 72 -5.18 6.41 -10.73
C PRO A 72 -6.32 5.58 -11.32
N ASP A 73 -6.11 5.02 -12.51
CA ASP A 73 -7.05 4.06 -13.10
C ASP A 73 -6.96 2.68 -12.42
N VAL A 74 -8.10 2.06 -12.13
CA VAL A 74 -8.14 0.67 -11.67
C VAL A 74 -7.61 -0.27 -12.77
N GLY A 75 -6.66 -1.11 -12.42
CA GLY A 75 -5.96 -2.04 -13.32
C GLY A 75 -4.68 -1.47 -13.94
N ALA A 76 -4.33 -0.21 -13.66
CA ALA A 76 -3.04 0.35 -14.03
C ALA A 76 -1.92 -0.22 -13.14
N GLU A 77 -0.75 -0.44 -13.74
CA GLU A 77 0.46 -0.92 -13.08
C GLU A 77 1.43 0.26 -12.92
N TYR A 78 2.09 0.33 -11.75
CA TYR A 78 3.07 1.36 -11.42
C TYR A 78 4.32 0.73 -10.81
N GLU A 79 5.49 1.30 -11.11
CA GLU A 79 6.73 1.00 -10.41
C GLU A 79 6.86 1.84 -9.13
N LEU A 80 7.66 1.37 -8.17
CA LEU A 80 8.05 2.18 -6.99
C LEU A 80 8.56 3.56 -7.44
N ASP A 81 8.09 4.62 -6.77
CA ASP A 81 8.44 6.03 -7.02
C ASP A 81 7.90 6.63 -8.35
N GLU A 82 7.08 5.89 -9.09
CA GLU A 82 6.39 6.39 -10.29
C GLU A 82 5.20 7.30 -9.92
N PRO A 83 4.97 8.43 -10.61
CA PRO A 83 3.79 9.27 -10.39
C PRO A 83 2.49 8.48 -10.56
N ILE A 84 1.64 8.45 -9.53
CA ILE A 84 0.41 7.65 -9.47
C ILE A 84 -0.85 8.48 -9.28
N ALA A 85 -0.75 9.64 -8.62
CA ALA A 85 -1.89 10.53 -8.38
C ALA A 85 -1.42 11.99 -8.30
N VAL A 86 -2.36 12.92 -8.48
CA VAL A 86 -2.11 14.36 -8.31
C VAL A 86 -3.13 14.93 -7.34
N LEU A 87 -2.67 15.73 -6.37
CA LEU A 87 -3.52 16.49 -5.47
C LEU A 87 -3.27 17.98 -5.70
N GLU A 88 -4.30 18.81 -5.66
CA GLU A 88 -4.14 20.27 -5.69
C GLU A 88 -4.76 20.88 -4.43
N THR A 89 -4.06 21.82 -3.81
CA THR A 89 -4.58 22.56 -2.67
C THR A 89 -5.47 23.72 -3.13
N ASN A 90 -6.32 24.24 -2.24
CA ASN A 90 -7.11 25.46 -2.50
C ASN A 90 -6.24 26.70 -2.81
N ALA A 91 -4.94 26.64 -2.47
CA ALA A 91 -3.98 27.69 -2.77
C ALA A 91 -3.32 27.52 -4.15
N GLY A 92 -3.63 26.44 -4.88
CA GLY A 92 -3.07 26.13 -6.19
C GLY A 92 -1.69 25.47 -6.14
N VAL A 93 -1.34 24.82 -5.03
CA VAL A 93 -0.12 24.00 -4.94
C VAL A 93 -0.44 22.60 -5.49
N GLU A 94 0.28 22.20 -6.51
CA GLU A 94 0.20 20.84 -7.09
C GLU A 94 1.16 19.90 -6.34
N LEU A 95 0.63 18.79 -5.85
CA LEU A 95 1.36 17.74 -5.15
C LEU A 95 1.29 16.48 -6.01
N THR A 96 2.41 16.10 -6.62
CA THR A 96 2.53 14.84 -7.35
C THR A 96 2.79 13.70 -6.36
N TYR A 97 1.83 12.80 -6.21
CA TYR A 97 2.00 11.60 -5.41
C TYR A 97 2.70 10.51 -6.23
N ARG A 98 3.77 9.92 -5.68
CA ARG A 98 4.53 8.81 -6.24
C ARG A 98 4.19 7.49 -5.56
N SER A 99 4.11 6.41 -6.33
CA SER A 99 3.71 5.10 -5.83
C SER A 99 4.64 4.60 -4.71
N PRO A 100 4.12 4.23 -3.53
CA PRO A 100 4.94 3.75 -2.42
C PRO A 100 5.41 2.29 -2.59
N ALA A 101 4.93 1.58 -3.62
CA ALA A 101 5.30 0.21 -3.93
C ALA A 101 5.04 -0.11 -5.42
N THR A 102 5.77 -1.06 -5.96
CA THR A 102 5.51 -1.63 -7.28
C THR A 102 4.23 -2.48 -7.21
N GLY A 103 3.28 -2.27 -8.12
CA GLY A 103 2.03 -3.04 -8.11
C GLY A 103 0.94 -2.55 -9.05
N GLU A 104 -0.24 -3.17 -8.91
CA GLU A 104 -1.44 -2.90 -9.72
C GLU A 104 -2.51 -2.23 -8.85
N VAL A 105 -3.11 -1.13 -9.31
CA VAL A 105 -4.25 -0.50 -8.62
C VAL A 105 -5.47 -1.39 -8.73
N VAL A 106 -6.05 -1.79 -7.60
CA VAL A 106 -7.20 -2.72 -7.55
C VAL A 106 -8.52 -2.05 -7.18
N GLU A 107 -8.45 -0.87 -6.55
CA GLU A 107 -9.61 -0.11 -6.12
C GLU A 107 -9.24 1.36 -5.94
N VAL A 108 -10.18 2.27 -6.16
CA VAL A 108 -10.05 3.69 -5.84
C VAL A 108 -11.21 4.12 -4.96
N ASN A 109 -11.00 5.13 -4.13
CA ASN A 109 -12.05 5.64 -3.26
C ASN A 109 -13.01 6.55 -4.02
N THR A 110 -14.06 5.96 -4.58
CA THR A 110 -15.11 6.69 -5.31
C THR A 110 -15.87 7.67 -4.42
N ASP A 111 -15.85 7.49 -3.10
CA ASP A 111 -16.53 8.40 -2.17
C ASP A 111 -15.90 9.80 -2.18
N LEU A 112 -14.64 9.95 -2.64
CA LEU A 112 -13.99 11.24 -2.81
C LEU A 112 -14.59 12.09 -3.94
N GLU A 113 -15.31 11.49 -4.89
CA GLU A 113 -16.02 12.22 -5.95
C GLU A 113 -17.29 12.89 -5.41
N ASP A 114 -17.98 12.24 -4.46
CA ASP A 114 -19.22 12.70 -3.86
C ASP A 114 -18.98 13.53 -2.58
N GLU A 115 -17.92 13.22 -1.83
CA GLU A 115 -17.57 13.80 -0.54
C GLU A 115 -16.07 14.14 -0.45
N GLU A 116 -15.62 15.11 -1.27
CA GLU A 116 -14.25 15.66 -1.28
C GLU A 116 -13.77 16.16 0.11
N THR A 117 -14.68 16.33 1.07
CA THR A 117 -14.30 16.71 2.43
C THR A 117 -13.56 15.61 3.18
N LEU A 118 -13.73 14.33 2.81
CA LEU A 118 -13.14 13.19 3.52
C LEU A 118 -11.61 13.23 3.52
N ILE A 119 -10.98 13.59 2.40
CA ILE A 119 -9.52 13.73 2.32
C ILE A 119 -8.98 14.80 3.28
N ASN A 120 -9.80 15.78 3.66
CA ASN A 120 -9.43 16.87 4.53
C ASN A 120 -9.80 16.61 6.01
N SER A 121 -10.95 15.98 6.26
CA SER A 121 -11.46 15.76 7.63
C SER A 121 -11.02 14.43 8.24
N SER A 122 -10.76 13.45 7.39
CA SER A 122 -10.44 12.06 7.78
C SER A 122 -9.32 11.46 6.91
N PRO A 123 -8.19 12.19 6.67
CA PRO A 123 -7.14 11.77 5.70
C PRO A 123 -6.57 10.37 5.97
N GLU A 124 -6.47 9.98 7.24
CA GLU A 124 -5.88 8.70 7.64
C GLU A 124 -6.90 7.55 7.83
N THR A 125 -8.17 7.79 7.48
CA THR A 125 -9.25 6.80 7.64
C THR A 125 -10.14 6.80 6.40
N ASP A 126 -11.26 7.51 6.43
CA ASP A 126 -12.24 7.52 5.33
C ASP A 126 -11.71 8.23 4.07
N GLY A 127 -10.64 9.03 4.19
CA GLY A 127 -9.97 9.74 3.10
C GLY A 127 -8.86 8.97 2.38
N TRP A 128 -8.85 7.63 2.45
CA TRP A 128 -7.93 6.80 1.65
C TRP A 128 -8.10 7.08 0.15
N LEU A 129 -7.03 6.94 -0.64
CA LEU A 129 -7.03 7.27 -2.08
C LEU A 129 -7.32 6.05 -2.95
N PHE A 130 -6.51 5.00 -2.78
CA PHE A 130 -6.59 3.79 -3.59
C PHE A 130 -6.08 2.56 -2.83
N ARG A 131 -6.38 1.39 -3.38
CA ARG A 131 -5.76 0.11 -3.00
C ARG A 131 -4.86 -0.37 -4.12
N ILE A 132 -3.69 -0.88 -3.75
CA ILE A 132 -2.70 -1.45 -4.66
C ILE A 132 -2.41 -2.90 -4.27
N ARG A 133 -2.35 -3.78 -5.27
CA ARG A 133 -1.80 -5.12 -5.14
C ARG A 133 -0.29 -5.04 -5.27
N VAL A 134 0.41 -5.14 -4.15
CA VAL A 134 1.86 -5.00 -4.04
C VAL A 134 2.56 -6.23 -4.60
N GLU A 135 3.45 -6.04 -5.57
CA GLU A 135 4.23 -7.12 -6.19
C GLU A 135 5.38 -7.58 -5.27
N PHE A 136 6.04 -6.62 -4.59
CA PHE A 136 7.19 -6.88 -3.73
C PHE A 136 6.97 -6.33 -2.30
N PRO A 137 6.34 -7.09 -1.38
CA PRO A 137 6.07 -6.63 -0.01
C PRO A 137 7.31 -6.20 0.80
N THR A 138 8.51 -6.59 0.35
CA THR A 138 9.79 -6.14 0.93
C THR A 138 10.09 -4.67 0.68
N GLU A 139 9.47 -4.03 -0.33
CA GLU A 139 9.63 -2.58 -0.57
C GLU A 139 9.10 -1.76 0.61
N LEU A 140 8.04 -2.23 1.27
CA LEU A 140 7.49 -1.57 2.46
C LEU A 140 8.47 -1.57 3.65
N GLU A 141 9.42 -2.50 3.70
CA GLU A 141 10.46 -2.53 4.74
C GLU A 141 11.47 -1.37 4.61
N SER A 142 11.46 -0.65 3.48
CA SER A 142 12.29 0.53 3.24
C SER A 142 11.57 1.85 3.56
N LEU A 143 10.27 1.78 3.85
CA LEU A 143 9.46 2.92 4.28
C LEU A 143 9.60 3.12 5.80
N MET A 144 9.26 4.32 6.26
CA MET A 144 9.33 4.65 7.68
C MET A 144 8.22 3.92 8.43
N ASP A 145 8.54 3.38 9.60
CA ASP A 145 7.51 3.00 10.57
C ASP A 145 6.91 4.24 11.28
N GLU A 146 5.87 4.04 12.08
CA GLU A 146 5.20 5.13 12.81
C GLU A 146 6.14 5.89 13.75
N GLY A 147 7.08 5.18 14.40
CA GLY A 147 8.05 5.82 15.28
C GLY A 147 9.04 6.66 14.49
N GLU A 148 9.55 6.17 13.36
CA GLU A 148 10.41 6.93 12.46
C GLU A 148 9.69 8.17 11.91
N TYR A 149 8.43 8.04 11.50
CA TYR A 149 7.64 9.15 10.96
C TYR A 149 7.31 10.24 12.00
N GLU A 150 7.00 9.87 13.24
CA GLU A 150 6.73 10.81 14.34
C GLU A 150 7.93 11.75 14.62
N PHE A 151 9.15 11.29 14.41
CA PHE A 151 10.37 12.07 14.58
C PHE A 151 10.95 12.61 13.26
N TYR A 152 10.30 12.37 12.12
CA TYR A 152 10.74 12.87 10.82
C TYR A 152 10.47 14.37 10.71
N GLU A 153 11.53 15.16 10.70
CA GLU A 153 11.53 16.58 10.33
C GLU A 153 11.89 16.68 8.85
N ASP A 154 11.08 17.41 8.07
CA ASP A 154 11.34 17.60 6.64
C ASP A 154 12.39 18.71 6.47
N ASP A 155 13.64 18.32 6.29
CA ASP A 155 14.75 19.26 6.06
C ASP A 155 14.68 19.77 4.60
N GLU A 156 13.86 20.80 4.34
CA GLU A 156 13.78 21.48 3.02
C GLU A 156 14.99 22.39 2.71
N ASP A 157 16.02 22.43 3.58
CA ASP A 157 17.09 23.46 3.57
C ASP A 157 18.43 23.04 2.88
N ASP A 158 18.52 21.91 2.18
CA ASP A 158 19.81 21.41 1.63
C ASP A 158 20.08 21.79 0.14
N ASP A 159 19.24 22.62 -0.49
CA ASP A 159 19.37 23.07 -1.89
C ASP A 159 19.52 24.61 -2.01
N ASP A 160 20.20 25.26 -1.05
CA ASP A 160 20.82 26.59 -1.28
C ASP A 160 22.25 26.37 -1.78
N PRO A 161 22.49 26.30 -3.11
CA PRO A 161 23.84 26.44 -3.61
C PRO A 161 24.29 27.85 -3.22
N GLU A 162 25.02 27.96 -2.10
CA GLU A 162 25.60 29.21 -1.64
C GLU A 162 26.12 29.99 -2.85
N ASP A 163 25.64 31.22 -2.97
CA ASP A 163 26.04 32.22 -3.95
C ASP A 163 27.52 32.00 -4.35
N ASP A 164 27.75 31.39 -5.52
CA ASP A 164 29.02 31.50 -6.23
C ASP A 164 29.07 32.95 -6.74
N ASP A 165 29.37 33.84 -5.79
CA ASP A 165 29.72 35.24 -5.92
C ASP A 165 31.12 35.33 -6.58
N ASP A 166 31.30 34.63 -7.71
CA ASP A 166 32.52 34.67 -8.53
C ASP A 166 32.39 35.83 -9.53
N GLU A 167 32.77 37.01 -9.02
CA GLU A 167 33.75 37.91 -9.63
C GLU A 167 33.65 38.13 -11.17
N TYR A 168 33.09 39.29 -11.58
CA TYR A 168 33.84 40.28 -12.40
C TYR A 168 33.24 41.69 -12.41
#